data_AF-A0A352UW47-F1
#
_entry.id   AF-A0A352UW47-F1
#
_cell.length_a   1.000
_cell.length_b   1.000
_cell.length_c   1.000
_cell.angle_alpha   90.00
_cell.angle_beta   90.00
_cell.angle_gamma   90.00
#
_symmetry.space_group_name_H-M   'P 1'
#
loop_
_entity.id
_entity.type
_entity.pdbx_description
1 polymer ?
#
loop_
_entity_poly.entity_id
_entity_poly.type
_entity_poly.pdbx_seq_one_letter_code
_entity_poly.pdbx_strand_id
1 'polypeptide(L)'
;MTELRALTGAALDAALEDVARLRIAVFRDWPYLYDGTLEYERDYLQTYRDSPGAILVGAFDGDRLVGAATGTPMEDHAEDFAAPLKPCGVPLDRIFYCAES
;
A
#
# COMPACT_ATOMS: atom_id res chain seq x y z
N MET A 1 11.15 7.98 -19.42
CA MET A 1 9.78 7.70 -19.90
C MET A 1 9.15 6.86 -18.82
N THR A 2 8.02 7.27 -18.26
CA THR A 2 7.43 6.59 -17.11
C THR A 2 6.69 5.33 -17.56
N GLU A 3 6.90 4.23 -16.86
CA GLU A 3 6.22 2.95 -17.08
C GLU A 3 5.38 2.58 -15.87
N LEU A 4 4.19 1.99 -16.08
CA LEU A 4 3.34 1.46 -15.04
C LEU A 4 3.46 -0.06 -14.99
N ARG A 5 3.71 -0.59 -13.79
CA ARG A 5 3.85 -2.04 -13.57
C ARG A 5 2.95 -2.49 -12.42
N ALA A 6 2.15 -3.52 -12.67
CA ALA A 6 1.41 -4.22 -11.63
C ALA A 6 2.30 -5.32 -11.03
N LEU A 7 2.58 -5.23 -9.74
CA LEU A 7 3.43 -6.14 -8.99
C LEU A 7 2.58 -6.94 -8.01
N THR A 8 2.85 -8.24 -7.95
CA THR A 8 2.22 -9.19 -7.02
C THR A 8 3.27 -10.18 -6.51
N GLY A 9 2.99 -10.86 -5.40
CA GLY A 9 3.87 -11.91 -4.85
C GLY A 9 5.30 -11.41 -4.60
N ALA A 10 6.30 -12.17 -5.06
CA ALA A 10 7.71 -11.84 -4.83
C ALA A 10 8.15 -10.50 -5.45
N ALA A 11 7.53 -10.08 -6.55
CA ALA A 11 7.83 -8.79 -7.17
C ALA A 11 7.27 -7.62 -6.34
N LEU A 12 6.10 -7.80 -5.71
CA LEU A 12 5.55 -6.85 -4.75
C LEU A 12 6.47 -6.75 -3.54
N ASP A 13 6.85 -7.89 -2.96
CA ASP A 13 7.74 -7.95 -1.79
C ASP A 13 9.05 -7.19 -2.00
N ALA A 14 9.70 -7.41 -3.15
CA ALA A 14 10.94 -6.73 -3.50
C ALA A 14 10.81 -5.20 -3.63
N ALA A 15 9.60 -4.69 -3.90
CA ALA A 15 9.35 -3.26 -4.09
C ALA A 15 8.95 -2.52 -2.80
N LEU A 16 8.61 -3.22 -1.71
CA LEU A 16 8.05 -2.61 -0.50
C LEU A 16 9.00 -1.60 0.15
N GLU A 17 10.31 -1.83 0.12
CA GLU A 17 11.27 -0.89 0.69
C GLU A 17 11.31 0.45 -0.08
N ASP A 18 11.17 0.41 -1.41
CA ASP A 18 11.10 1.61 -2.23
C ASP A 18 9.79 2.37 -2.02
N VAL A 19 8.67 1.66 -1.81
CA VAL A 19 7.38 2.26 -1.45
C VAL A 19 7.47 2.99 -0.11
N ALA A 20 8.06 2.36 0.91
CA ALA A 20 8.23 2.97 2.23
C ALA A 20 9.01 4.30 2.14
N ARG A 21 10.11 4.32 1.37
CA ARG A 21 10.91 5.53 1.13
C ARG A 21 10.10 6.62 0.43
N LEU A 22 9.34 6.24 -0.61
CA LEU A 22 8.51 7.17 -1.36
C LEU A 22 7.44 7.81 -0.48
N ARG A 23 6.72 7.02 0.31
CA ARG A 23 5.68 7.48 1.24
C ARG A 23 6.20 8.54 2.21
N ILE A 24 7.34 8.27 2.84
CA ILE A 24 7.98 9.20 3.77
C ILE A 24 8.31 10.54 3.07
N ALA A 25 8.87 10.49 1.86
CA ALA A 25 9.20 11.69 1.09
C ALA A 25 7.95 12.49 0.70
N VAL A 26 6.94 11.84 0.13
CA VAL A 26 5.69 12.48 -0.32
C VAL A 26 4.94 13.12 0.84
N PHE A 27 4.80 12.43 1.97
CA PHE A 27 4.10 12.99 3.13
C PHE A 27 4.83 14.16 3.77
N ARG A 28 6.17 14.18 3.76
CA ARG A 28 6.98 15.29 4.26
C ARG A 28 6.87 16.55 3.39
N ASP A 29 6.70 16.38 2.09
CA ASP A 29 6.62 17.50 1.12
C ASP A 29 5.25 18.21 1.13
N TRP A 30 4.20 17.58 1.68
CA TRP A 30 2.89 18.20 1.90
C TRP A 30 2.75 18.61 3.38
N PRO A 31 1.88 19.58 3.77
CA PRO A 31 1.69 19.97 5.18
C PRO A 31 0.98 18.91 6.03
N TYR A 32 1.34 17.63 5.88
CA TYR A 32 0.97 16.55 6.75
C TYR A 32 1.82 16.60 8.02
N LEU A 33 1.18 16.43 9.19
CA LEU A 33 1.86 16.15 10.46
C LEU A 33 2.31 14.68 10.48
N TYR A 34 3.14 14.30 9.52
CA TYR A 34 3.64 12.92 9.40
C TYR A 34 5.15 12.93 9.15
N ASP A 35 5.91 12.62 10.18
CA ASP A 35 7.37 12.49 10.07
C ASP A 35 7.79 11.13 9.49
N GLY A 36 7.00 10.08 9.77
CA GLY A 36 7.21 8.70 9.34
C GLY A 36 8.52 8.07 9.85
N THR A 37 8.57 6.74 9.97
CA THR A 37 9.83 6.01 10.11
C THR A 37 9.83 4.81 9.18
N LEU A 38 11.01 4.38 8.71
CA LEU A 38 11.11 3.19 7.87
C LEU A 38 10.61 1.93 8.57
N GLU A 39 10.75 1.87 9.90
CA GLU A 39 10.29 0.75 10.70
C GLU A 39 8.76 0.69 10.74
N TYR A 40 8.12 1.82 11.02
CA TYR A 40 6.66 1.93 10.96
C TYR A 40 6.10 1.62 9.57
N GLU A 41 6.72 2.15 8.51
CA GLU A 41 6.28 1.88 7.14
C GLU A 41 6.45 0.40 6.75
N ARG A 42 7.51 -0.27 7.20
CA ARG A 42 7.70 -1.71 6.97
C ARG A 42 6.61 -2.53 7.62
N ASP A 43 6.28 -2.24 8.87
CA ASP A 43 5.21 -2.92 9.61
C ASP A 43 3.85 -2.66 8.96
N TYR A 44 3.59 -1.42 8.52
CA TYR A 44 2.37 -1.07 7.80
C TYR A 44 2.25 -1.83 6.47
N LEU A 45 3.35 -1.88 5.69
CA LEU A 45 3.38 -2.51 4.38
C LEU A 45 3.39 -4.05 4.42
N GLN A 46 3.72 -4.68 5.56
CA GLN A 46 3.64 -6.15 5.74
C GLN A 46 2.26 -6.70 5.38
N THR A 47 1.19 -5.95 5.65
CA THR A 47 -0.18 -6.35 5.30
C THR A 47 -0.33 -6.71 3.81
N TYR A 48 0.34 -5.97 2.92
CA TYR A 48 0.32 -6.24 1.47
C TYR A 48 1.24 -7.41 1.07
N ARG A 49 2.24 -7.74 1.88
CA ARG A 49 3.08 -8.93 1.68
C ARG A 49 2.31 -10.20 2.02
N ASP A 50 1.56 -10.16 3.12
CA ASP A 50 0.95 -11.35 3.70
C ASP A 50 -0.45 -11.63 3.14
N SER A 51 -1.12 -10.64 2.54
CA SER A 51 -2.37 -10.86 1.80
C SER A 51 -2.09 -11.46 0.41
N PRO A 52 -2.60 -12.68 0.11
CA PRO A 52 -2.48 -13.29 -1.22
C PRO A 52 -3.20 -12.50 -2.32
N GLY A 53 -4.16 -11.65 -1.94
CA GLY A 53 -4.95 -10.83 -2.87
C GLY A 53 -4.40 -9.43 -3.10
N ALA A 54 -3.27 -9.06 -2.49
CA ALA A 54 -2.72 -7.72 -2.59
C ALA A 54 -2.07 -7.41 -3.96
N ILE A 55 -2.14 -6.14 -4.34
CA ILE A 55 -1.50 -5.57 -5.54
C ILE A 55 -0.78 -4.27 -5.19
N LEU A 56 0.36 -4.06 -5.84
CA LEU A 56 1.08 -2.79 -5.88
C LEU A 56 1.21 -2.37 -7.34
N VAL A 57 0.70 -1.19 -7.68
CA VAL A 57 0.89 -0.56 -8.99
C VAL A 57 1.93 0.55 -8.84
N GLY A 58 3.13 0.31 -9.37
CA GLY A 58 4.24 1.25 -9.29
C GLY A 58 4.41 2.04 -10.59
N ALA A 59 4.68 3.34 -10.47
CA ALA A 59 5.16 4.19 -11.55
C ALA A 59 6.68 4.27 -11.49
N PHE A 60 7.37 3.91 -12.58
CA PHE A 60 8.83 3.82 -12.63
C PHE A 60 9.42 4.77 -13.65
N ASP A 61 10.51 5.45 -13.28
CA ASP A 61 11.42 6.13 -14.20
C ASP A 61 12.76 5.38 -14.22
N GLY A 62 12.92 4.50 -15.21
CA GLY A 62 13.97 3.48 -15.20
C GLY A 62 13.70 2.42 -14.13
N ASP A 63 14.67 2.20 -13.24
CA ASP A 63 14.53 1.28 -12.10
C ASP A 63 13.99 2.00 -10.84
N ARG A 64 13.83 3.33 -10.89
CA ARG A 64 13.40 4.12 -9.74
C ARG A 64 11.89 4.19 -9.66
N LEU A 65 11.33 3.75 -8.53
CA LEU A 65 9.93 3.98 -8.19
C LEU A 65 9.70 5.47 -7.87
N VAL A 66 8.72 6.09 -8.55
CA VAL A 66 8.39 7.53 -8.42
C VAL A 66 6.93 7.80 -8.08
N GLY A 67 6.11 6.75 -7.96
CA GLY A 67 4.71 6.82 -7.58
C GLY A 67 4.20 5.41 -7.27
N ALA A 68 3.23 5.25 -6.37
CA ALA A 68 2.64 3.95 -6.08
C ALA A 68 1.14 4.02 -5.73
N ALA A 69 0.42 2.98 -6.09
CA ALA A 69 -0.90 2.69 -5.53
C ALA A 69 -0.91 1.24 -5.03
N THR A 70 -1.57 1.02 -3.91
CA THR A 70 -1.66 -0.30 -3.27
C THR A 70 -3.12 -0.68 -3.13
N GLY A 71 -3.39 -1.99 -3.09
CA GLY A 71 -4.72 -2.47 -2.74
C GLY A 71 -4.70 -3.91 -2.25
N THR A 72 -5.71 -4.27 -1.48
CA THR A 72 -5.85 -5.57 -0.81
C THR A 72 -7.32 -5.87 -0.54
N PRO A 73 -7.75 -7.14 -0.43
CA PRO A 73 -9.07 -7.47 0.12
C PRO A 73 -9.27 -6.80 1.49
N MET A 74 -10.47 -6.25 1.74
CA MET A 74 -10.78 -5.53 2.99
C MET A 74 -10.62 -6.41 4.23
N GLU A 75 -10.86 -7.72 4.11
CA GLU A 75 -10.73 -8.68 5.21
C GLU A 75 -9.27 -8.92 5.61
N ASP A 76 -8.36 -8.75 4.66
CA ASP A 76 -6.92 -8.87 4.88
C ASP A 76 -6.29 -7.52 5.27
N HIS A 77 -7.02 -6.42 5.10
CA HIS A 77 -6.60 -5.10 5.57
C HIS A 77 -6.81 -4.96 7.08
N ALA A 78 -6.18 -3.94 7.68
CA ALA A 78 -6.20 -3.72 9.12
C ALA A 78 -7.64 -3.76 9.70
N GLU A 79 -7.82 -4.54 10.78
CA GLU A 79 -9.11 -4.79 11.42
C GLU A 79 -9.84 -3.49 11.79
N ASP A 80 -9.09 -2.42 12.05
CA ASP A 80 -9.58 -1.07 12.35
C ASP A 80 -10.49 -0.48 11.26
N PHE A 81 -10.33 -0.88 9.99
CA PHE A 81 -11.22 -0.46 8.89
C PHE A 81 -12.37 -1.44 8.65
N ALA A 82 -12.12 -2.74 8.87
CA ALA A 82 -13.13 -3.78 8.71
C ALA A 82 -14.21 -3.70 9.81
N ALA A 83 -13.81 -3.44 11.06
CA ALA A 83 -14.69 -3.47 12.22
C ALA A 83 -15.85 -2.46 12.17
N PRO A 84 -15.66 -1.19 11.74
CA PRO A 84 -16.76 -0.24 11.53
C PRO A 84 -17.74 -0.63 10.43
N LEU A 85 -17.31 -1.40 9.41
CA LEU A 85 -18.14 -1.77 8.27
C LEU A 85 -19.00 -3.03 8.53
N LYS A 86 -18.55 -3.92 9.42
CA LYS A 86 -19.30 -5.11 9.86
C LYS A 86 -20.77 -4.81 10.26
N PRO A 87 -21.08 -3.83 11.13
CA PRO A 87 -22.46 -3.53 11.52
C PRO A 87 -23.30 -2.88 10.41
N CYS A 88 -22.70 -2.39 9.33
CA CYS A 88 -23.43 -1.82 8.19
C CYS A 88 -24.05 -2.89 7.26
N GLY A 89 -23.77 -4.18 7.49
CA GLY A 89 -24.28 -5.28 6.66
C GLY A 89 -23.63 -5.34 5.27
N VAL A 90 -22.48 -4.71 5.09
CA VAL A 90 -21.74 -4.74 3.83
C VAL A 90 -20.89 -6.02 3.78
N PRO A 91 -20.97 -6.83 2.70
CA PRO A 91 -20.15 -8.02 2.54
C PRO A 91 -18.68 -7.64 2.29
N LEU A 92 -17.83 -7.79 3.30
CA LEU A 92 -16.42 -7.36 3.26
C LEU A 92 -15.58 -8.16 2.26
N ASP A 93 -15.94 -9.42 2.03
CA ASP A 93 -15.38 -10.32 0.99
C ASP A 93 -15.58 -9.78 -0.45
N ARG A 94 -16.43 -8.76 -0.61
CA ARG A 94 -16.67 -8.07 -1.89
C ARG A 94 -16.07 -6.67 -1.96
N ILE A 95 -15.28 -6.28 -0.96
CA ILE A 95 -14.62 -4.97 -0.92
C ILE A 95 -13.13 -5.14 -1.18
N PHE A 96 -12.64 -4.43 -2.19
CA PHE A 96 -11.22 -4.26 -2.43
C PHE A 96 -10.80 -2.86 -1.97
N TYR A 97 -9.95 -2.80 -0.95
CA TYR A 97 -9.43 -1.55 -0.41
C TYR A 97 -8.27 -1.07 -1.26
N CYS A 98 -8.27 0.22 -1.62
CA CYS A 98 -7.18 0.87 -2.36
C CYS A 98 -6.63 2.04 -1.53
N ALA A 99 -5.30 2.15 -1.47
CA ALA A 99 -4.58 3.25 -0.83
C ALA A 99 -3.48 3.79 -1.73
N GLU A 100 -3.27 5.10 -1.70
CA GLU A 100 -2.32 5.84 -2.54
C GLU A 100 -0.99 6.15 -1.82
N SER A 101 0.09 6.35 -2.60
CA SER A 101 1.43 6.75 -2.15
C SER A 101 2.25 7.48 -3.20
#